data_AF-A0A8B5ZHE8-F1
#
_entry.id   AF-A0A8B5ZHE8-F1
#
_cell.length_a   1.000
_cell.length_b   1.000
_cell.length_c   1.000
_cell.angle_alpha   90.00
_cell.angle_beta   90.00
_cell.angle_gamma   90.00
#
_symmetry.space_group_name_H-M   'P 1'
#
loop_
_entity.id
_entity.type
_entity.pdbx_description
1 polymer ?
#
loop_
_entity_poly.entity_id
_entity_poly.type
_entity_poly.pdbx_seq_one_letter_code
_entity_poly.pdbx_strand_id
1 'polypeptide(L)' 'MFIESLKIRLRSLEVEDAESFYQWSGDREVTQFSLSAYAYPQSRSDIAKWLSEINSSSKTISFGI' A
#
# COMPACT_ATOMS: atom_id res chain seq x y z
N MET A 1 -8.51 -9.57 9.86
CA MET A 1 -7.54 -10.30 10.70
C MET A 1 -6.43 -9.33 11.07
N PHE A 2 -5.94 -9.33 12.31
CA PHE A 2 -4.91 -8.39 12.77
C PHE A 2 -3.67 -9.16 13.23
N ILE A 3 -2.50 -8.62 12.93
CA ILE A 3 -1.22 -9.09 13.48
C ILE A 3 -0.74 -8.00 14.44
N GLU A 4 -0.57 -8.36 15.71
CA GLU A 4 -0.30 -7.40 16.78
C GLU A 4 1.05 -7.68 17.44
N SER A 5 1.72 -6.62 17.82
CA SER A 5 2.93 -6.63 18.64
C SER A 5 2.82 -5.54 19.70
N LEU A 6 3.84 -5.42 20.55
CA LEU A 6 3.88 -4.39 21.59
C LEU A 6 3.90 -2.94 21.06
N LYS A 7 4.27 -2.73 19.78
CA LYS A 7 4.46 -1.38 19.21
C LYS A 7 3.66 -1.11 17.96
N ILE A 8 3.31 -2.16 17.21
CA ILE A 8 2.63 -2.03 15.93
C ILE A 8 1.47 -3.01 15.82
N ARG A 9 0.44 -2.56 15.11
CA ARG A 9 -0.71 -3.35 14.71
C ARG A 9 -0.81 -3.31 13.20
N LEU A 10 -0.79 -4.47 12.58
CA LEU A 10 -0.96 -4.64 11.15
C LEU A 10 -2.37 -5.16 10.90
N ARG A 11 -3.00 -4.62 9.87
CA ARG A 11 -4.26 -5.12 9.33
C ARG A 11 -4.11 -5.38 7.84
N SER A 12 -5.04 -6.16 7.29
CA SER A 12 -5.17 -6.30 5.85
C SER A 12 -5.31 -4.92 5.19
N LEU A 13 -4.69 -4.76 4.02
CA LEU A 13 -4.80 -3.56 3.21
C LEU A 13 -6.24 -3.42 2.69
N GLU A 14 -6.77 -2.21 2.75
CA GLU A 14 -8.11 -1.87 2.30
C GLU A 14 -8.02 -0.77 1.22
N VAL A 15 -9.06 -0.62 0.39
CA VAL A 15 -9.02 0.35 -0.72
C VAL A 15 -8.96 1.79 -0.18
N GLU A 16 -9.50 1.99 1.01
CA GLU A 16 -9.49 3.23 1.78
C GLU A 16 -8.06 3.70 2.14
N ASP A 17 -7.09 2.79 2.12
CA ASP A 17 -5.67 3.13 2.34
C ASP A 17 -5.05 3.92 1.19
N ALA A 18 -5.73 4.01 0.04
CA ALA A 18 -5.20 4.68 -1.15
C ALA A 18 -4.73 6.11 -0.87
N GLU A 19 -5.37 6.83 0.07
CA GLU A 19 -4.94 8.17 0.45
C GLU A 19 -3.56 8.16 1.14
N SER A 20 -3.34 7.26 2.09
CA SER A 20 -2.05 7.14 2.78
C SER A 20 -0.92 6.80 1.81
N PHE A 21 -1.16 5.85 0.91
CA PHE A 21 -0.20 5.47 -0.13
C PHE A 21 0.05 6.60 -1.14
N TYR A 22 -0.99 7.38 -1.48
CA TYR A 22 -0.84 8.56 -2.34
C TYR A 22 0.08 9.60 -1.70
N GLN A 23 -0.13 9.93 -0.42
CA GLN A 23 0.73 10.84 0.32
C GLN A 23 2.18 10.34 0.37
N TRP A 24 2.39 9.05 0.63
CA TRP A 24 3.73 8.45 0.61
C TRP A 24 4.39 8.52 -0.77
N SER A 25 3.63 8.31 -1.85
CA SER A 25 4.18 8.41 -3.22
C SER A 25 4.63 9.81 -3.60
N GLY A 26 4.07 10.84 -2.95
CA GLY A 26 4.49 12.24 -3.11
C GLY A 26 5.64 12.65 -2.19
N ASP A 27 5.96 11.85 -1.18
CA ASP A 27 7.01 12.13 -0.21
C ASP A 27 8.36 11.57 -0.69
N ARG A 28 9.30 12.47 -0.95
CA ARG A 28 10.64 12.10 -1.41
C ARG A 28 11.43 11.34 -0.36
N GLU A 29 11.27 11.63 0.93
CA GLU A 29 11.99 10.93 1.99
C GLU A 29 11.52 9.48 2.12
N VAL A 30 10.24 9.23 1.87
CA VAL A 30 9.67 7.88 1.87
C VAL A 30 10.09 7.09 0.63
N THR A 31 10.10 7.75 -0.53
CA THR A 31 10.34 7.10 -1.83
C THR A 31 11.81 7.00 -2.23
N GLN A 32 12.73 7.67 -1.54
CA GLN A 32 14.16 7.76 -1.92
C GLN A 32 14.86 6.40 -2.12
N PHE A 33 14.40 5.36 -1.42
CA PHE A 33 14.95 3.99 -1.53
C PHE A 33 14.03 3.04 -2.28
N SER A 34 12.91 3.53 -2.83
CA SER A 34 12.03 2.71 -3.64
C SER A 34 12.68 2.40 -4.98
N LEU A 35 12.86 1.12 -5.25
CA LEU A 35 13.39 0.62 -6.53
C LEU A 35 12.26 0.23 -7.51
N SER A 36 11.00 0.50 -7.17
CA SER A 36 9.82 -0.03 -7.86
C SER A 36 8.77 1.05 -8.16
N ALA A 37 7.47 0.70 -8.17
CA ALA A 37 6.36 1.55 -8.60
C ALA A 37 6.21 2.87 -7.81
N TYR A 38 6.77 2.96 -6.61
CA TYR A 38 6.82 4.19 -5.81
C TYR A 38 7.99 5.12 -6.16
N ALA A 39 8.83 4.77 -7.14
CA ALA A 39 9.85 5.68 -7.66
C ALA A 39 9.26 6.92 -8.37
N TYR A 40 7.98 6.86 -8.74
CA TYR A 40 7.24 7.97 -9.34
C TYR A 40 5.91 8.16 -8.61
N PRO A 41 5.44 9.42 -8.44
CA PRO A 41 4.11 9.68 -7.91
C PRO A 41 3.05 8.96 -8.73
N GLN A 42 2.19 8.19 -8.07
CA GLN A 42 1.05 7.50 -8.69
C GLN A 42 -0.21 8.31 -8.46
N SER A 43 -1.19 8.25 -9.36
CA SER A 43 -2.48 8.89 -9.09
C SER A 43 -3.22 8.12 -8.00
N ARG A 44 -4.01 8.83 -7.19
CA ARG A 44 -4.85 8.19 -6.16
C ARG A 44 -5.78 7.12 -6.75
N SER A 45 -6.31 7.36 -7.95
CA SER A 45 -7.17 6.41 -8.66
C SER A 45 -6.43 5.13 -9.05
N ASP A 46 -5.19 5.25 -9.51
CA ASP A 46 -4.37 4.09 -9.87
C ASP A 46 -4.02 3.24 -8.64
N ILE A 47 -3.71 3.89 -7.52
CA ILE A 47 -3.46 3.21 -6.23
C ILE A 47 -4.71 2.47 -5.75
N ALA A 48 -5.88 3.12 -5.80
CA ALA A 48 -7.14 2.49 -5.39
C ALA A 48 -7.49 1.29 -6.28
N LYS A 49 -7.25 1.40 -7.59
CA LYS A 49 -7.42 0.30 -8.54
C LYS A 49 -6.48 -0.85 -8.21
N TRP A 50 -5.20 -0.58 -7.98
CA TRP A 50 -4.21 -1.58 -7.58
C TRP A 50 -4.62 -2.30 -6.28
N LEU A 51 -5.02 -1.56 -5.23
CA LEU A 51 -5.52 -2.13 -3.97
C LEU A 51 -6.73 -3.05 -4.19
N SER A 52 -7.65 -2.65 -5.05
CA SER A 52 -8.82 -3.46 -5.39
C SER A 52 -8.43 -4.75 -6.12
N GLU A 53 -7.49 -4.67 -7.07
CA GLU A 53 -7.00 -5.82 -7.84
C GLU A 53 -6.27 -6.84 -6.96
N ILE A 54 -5.36 -6.38 -6.08
CA ILE A 54 -4.61 -7.29 -5.19
C ILE A 54 -5.53 -7.96 -4.16
N ASN A 55 -6.53 -7.25 -3.66
CA ASN A 55 -7.49 -7.80 -2.68
C ASN A 55 -8.48 -8.77 -3.32
N SER A 56 -8.74 -8.64 -4.63
CA SER A 56 -9.61 -9.53 -5.39
C SER A 56 -8.90 -10.80 -5.88
N SER A 57 -7.56 -10.83 -5.84
CA SER A 57 -6.76 -11.94 -6.36
C SER A 57 -6.58 -13.03 -5.32
N SER A 58 -7.10 -14.23 -5.60
CA SER A 58 -6.92 -15.43 -4.76
C SER A 58 -5.49 -15.97 -4.72
N LYS A 59 -4.61 -15.48 -5.61
CA LYS A 59 -3.18 -15.84 -5.66
C LYS A 59 -2.30 -14.88 -4.89
N THR A 60 -2.82 -13.70 -4.58
CA THR A 60 -2.09 -12.70 -3.79
C THR A 60 -2.37 -13.03 -2.33
N ILE A 61 -1.45 -13.77 -1.70
CA ILE A 61 -1.54 -13.98 -0.26
C ILE A 61 -1.46 -12.60 0.39
N SER A 62 -2.55 -12.17 1.03
CA SER A 62 -2.72 -10.84 1.64
C SER A 62 -1.79 -10.65 2.83
N PHE A 63 -0.49 -10.46 2.58
CA PHE A 63 0.45 -9.98 3.59
C PHE A 63 1.07 -8.62 3.27
N GLY A 64 0.74 -8.02 2.12
CA GLY A 64 1.00 -6.59 1.88
C GLY A 64 2.46 -6.17 2.08
N ILE A 65 3.41 -6.98 1.60
CA ILE A 65 4.84 -6.65 1.54
C ILE A 65 5.37 -6.98 0.14
#